data_AF-A0A957K402-F1
#
_entry.id   AF-A0A957K402-F1
#
_cell.length_a   1.000
_cell.length_b   1.000
_cell.length_c   1.000
_cell.angle_alpha   90.00
_cell.angle_beta   90.00
_cell.angle_gamma   90.00
#
_symmetry.space_group_name_H-M   'P 1'
#
loop_
_entity.id
_entity.type
_entity.pdbx_description
1 polymer ?
#
loop_
_entity_poly.entity_id
_entity_poly.type
_entity_poly.pdbx_seq_one_letter_code
_entity_poly.pdbx_strand_id
1 'polypeptide(L)'
;MSALTLTLKANGRPLKETIELLAVDVVREINRISRAQLVLIDGDLASRRFALSDSADFAPGQEIEVLARYEGDQAGNQTLFKGIVVGQRVEGGPQGTRLTVDLKDRAVRLTVGRQTRILNDKTDSQIMNRLIGDHGLKKGKIQATSLKHPELVQYQISDWDFLLLRAEANGLVVVNEDGQLSVVAPDATRPARHHIEAGLDELFDFEMRLDTSDQTSTVSAAAWDIRSQQLRGSANNRPVSLKQGQLKPGEITAMAGSSSQIELDGVAAPQPEELQPWVDGTLLRQRLGLLQGRLSLSGSAAYRLLDPLAVSGIGRCFNGTALITALRQRLTTRHGWITDVQLGLSPQSFASRPDIQPPPAGGLLAGIRGLHIGLASDFKKDPDGQFRLQVRLYGDKELTVWARLAAPDAGKDHGFVFWPEANDEVVVGFVNEDPRQAVVLGSLFSQKNRVPPDLAPTENNLVRGLVTKKNNRLLIIDDDKAELLLKTSAGKEIHLNENEDSLTIKDEHGNEIVLDKDGIKLKSGKDLTLEASGKVEIKGQSVDLK
;
A
#
# COMPACT_ATOMS: atom_id res chain seq x y z
N MET A 1 -51.31 -5.71 -9.88
CA MET A 1 -49.92 -6.15 -10.08
C MET A 1 -49.90 -7.16 -11.20
N SER A 2 -49.18 -6.87 -12.29
CA SER A 2 -48.92 -7.85 -13.34
C SER A 2 -48.19 -9.05 -12.75
N ALA A 3 -48.48 -10.27 -13.22
CA ALA A 3 -47.83 -11.47 -12.72
C ALA A 3 -46.32 -11.40 -13.00
N LEU A 4 -45.47 -11.72 -12.02
CA LEU A 4 -44.02 -11.75 -12.17
C LEU A 4 -43.59 -13.15 -12.60
N THR A 5 -42.82 -13.24 -13.68
CA THR A 5 -42.26 -14.50 -14.17
C THR A 5 -40.74 -14.47 -14.02
N LEU A 6 -40.21 -15.46 -13.29
CA LEU A 6 -38.78 -15.71 -13.14
C LEU A 6 -38.36 -16.84 -14.09
N THR A 7 -37.27 -16.66 -14.81
CA THR A 7 -36.68 -17.70 -15.65
C THR A 7 -35.22 -17.87 -15.29
N LEU A 8 -34.84 -19.10 -14.98
CA LEU A 8 -33.43 -19.48 -14.79
C LEU A 8 -32.95 -20.24 -16.03
N LYS A 9 -31.74 -19.92 -16.49
CA LYS A 9 -31.05 -20.71 -17.50
C LYS A 9 -29.71 -21.20 -16.98
N ALA A 10 -29.42 -22.48 -17.21
CA ALA A 10 -28.10 -23.06 -16.99
C ALA A 10 -27.41 -23.28 -18.34
N ASN A 11 -26.24 -22.67 -18.51
CA ASN A 11 -25.46 -22.70 -19.76
C ASN A 11 -26.29 -22.36 -21.00
N GLY A 12 -27.13 -21.32 -20.88
CA GLY A 12 -28.02 -20.86 -21.95
C GLY A 12 -29.28 -21.69 -22.17
N ARG A 13 -29.44 -22.85 -21.52
CA ARG A 13 -30.64 -23.68 -21.58
C ARG A 13 -31.59 -23.35 -20.43
N PRO A 14 -32.90 -23.16 -20.67
CA PRO A 14 -33.85 -22.94 -19.58
C PRO A 14 -33.91 -24.16 -18.66
N LEU A 15 -33.93 -23.90 -17.35
CA LEU A 15 -34.13 -24.93 -16.34
C LEU A 15 -35.60 -25.37 -16.32
N LYS A 16 -35.85 -26.60 -15.82
CA LYS A 16 -37.21 -27.18 -15.77
C LYS A 16 -38.14 -26.30 -14.91
N GLU A 17 -39.38 -26.10 -15.38
CA GLU A 17 -40.40 -25.33 -14.65
C GLU A 17 -40.83 -25.98 -13.33
N THR A 18 -40.50 -27.26 -13.12
CA THR A 18 -40.76 -27.99 -11.87
C THR A 18 -39.84 -27.58 -10.71
N ILE A 19 -38.89 -26.66 -10.95
CA ILE A 19 -37.99 -26.17 -9.91
C ILE A 19 -38.68 -25.06 -9.12
N GLU A 20 -38.92 -25.31 -7.85
CA GLU A 20 -39.53 -24.33 -6.94
C GLU A 20 -38.48 -23.35 -6.40
N LEU A 21 -38.51 -22.12 -6.93
CA LEU A 21 -37.65 -21.02 -6.55
C LEU A 21 -38.32 -20.15 -5.48
N LEU A 22 -37.72 -20.10 -4.28
CA LEU A 22 -38.25 -19.33 -3.14
C LEU A 22 -37.79 -17.88 -3.17
N ALA A 23 -36.52 -17.65 -3.47
CA ALA A 23 -35.93 -16.33 -3.48
C ALA A 23 -34.76 -16.20 -4.46
N VAL A 24 -34.63 -14.99 -5.00
CA VAL A 24 -33.45 -14.53 -5.72
C VAL A 24 -33.00 -13.21 -5.12
N ASP A 25 -31.71 -13.12 -4.81
CA ASP A 25 -31.08 -11.90 -4.33
C ASP A 25 -29.88 -11.58 -5.23
N VAL A 26 -29.96 -10.53 -6.04
CA VAL A 26 -28.87 -10.07 -6.89
C VAL A 26 -28.30 -8.79 -6.31
N VAL A 27 -26.98 -8.70 -6.15
CA VAL A 27 -26.29 -7.47 -5.72
C VAL A 27 -25.24 -7.08 -6.74
N ARG A 28 -25.33 -5.84 -7.23
CA ARG A 28 -24.32 -5.17 -8.06
C ARG A 28 -23.86 -3.92 -7.32
N GLU A 29 -22.56 -3.72 -7.18
CA GLU A 29 -22.00 -2.55 -6.50
C GLU A 29 -20.72 -2.14 -7.24
N ILE A 30 -20.49 -0.83 -7.36
CA ILE A 30 -19.24 -0.35 -7.94
C ILE A 30 -18.04 -0.80 -7.07
N ASN A 31 -16.91 -1.07 -7.70
CA ASN A 31 -15.70 -1.58 -7.05
C ASN A 31 -15.91 -2.93 -6.31
N ARG A 32 -16.92 -3.71 -6.71
CA ARG A 32 -17.18 -5.08 -6.22
C ARG A 32 -17.47 -6.03 -7.36
N ILE A 33 -17.25 -7.31 -7.09
CA ILE A 33 -17.74 -8.39 -7.95
C ILE A 33 -19.24 -8.55 -7.71
N SER A 34 -20.02 -8.45 -8.78
CA SER A 34 -21.46 -8.69 -8.75
C SER A 34 -21.74 -10.13 -8.34
N ARG A 35 -22.78 -10.33 -7.53
CA ARG A 35 -23.15 -11.63 -6.99
C ARG A 35 -24.65 -11.83 -7.03
N ALA A 36 -25.06 -13.09 -7.00
CA ALA A 36 -26.45 -13.45 -6.79
C ALA A 36 -26.55 -14.68 -5.90
N GLN A 37 -27.68 -14.82 -5.22
CA GLN A 37 -28.03 -15.99 -4.44
C GLN A 37 -29.40 -16.50 -4.87
N LEU A 38 -29.49 -17.80 -5.11
CA LEU A 38 -30.74 -18.50 -5.38
C LEU A 38 -31.09 -19.36 -4.17
N VAL A 39 -32.35 -19.32 -3.74
CA VAL A 39 -32.89 -20.22 -2.71
C VAL A 39 -33.99 -21.06 -3.34
N LEU A 40 -33.77 -22.37 -3.38
CA LEU A 40 -34.60 -23.35 -4.05
C LEU A 40 -35.12 -24.36 -3.01
N ILE A 41 -36.32 -24.89 -3.20
CA ILE A 41 -36.73 -26.09 -2.46
C ILE A 41 -36.00 -27.28 -3.08
N ASP A 42 -35.31 -28.04 -2.23
CA ASP A 42 -34.63 -29.26 -2.65
C ASP A 42 -34.54 -30.22 -1.48
N GLY A 43 -34.56 -31.51 -1.78
CA GLY A 43 -34.46 -32.57 -0.78
C GLY A 43 -35.80 -33.21 -0.42
N ASP A 44 -35.79 -34.52 -0.37
CA ASP A 44 -36.78 -35.31 0.37
C ASP A 44 -36.05 -36.16 1.41
N LEU A 45 -36.27 -35.87 2.68
CA LEU A 45 -35.62 -36.55 3.80
C LEU A 45 -36.03 -38.02 3.91
N ALA A 46 -37.24 -38.37 3.46
CA ALA A 46 -37.72 -39.75 3.50
C ALA A 46 -36.97 -40.61 2.47
N SER A 47 -36.82 -40.12 1.24
CA SER A 47 -36.07 -40.82 0.18
C SER A 47 -34.56 -40.56 0.21
N ARG A 48 -34.09 -39.61 1.03
CA ARG A 48 -32.68 -39.18 1.15
C ARG A 48 -32.08 -38.71 -0.18
N ARG A 49 -32.88 -38.03 -1.00
CA ARG A 49 -32.47 -37.54 -2.34
C ARG A 49 -32.54 -36.02 -2.39
N PHE A 50 -31.52 -35.39 -2.99
CA PHE A 50 -31.40 -33.94 -3.17
C PHE A 50 -31.18 -33.65 -4.65
N ALA A 51 -32.24 -33.76 -5.44
CA ALA A 51 -32.16 -33.82 -6.90
C ALA A 51 -31.56 -32.57 -7.54
N LEU A 52 -31.75 -31.38 -6.94
CA LEU A 52 -31.17 -30.14 -7.47
C LEU A 52 -29.70 -29.99 -7.06
N SER A 53 -29.35 -30.33 -5.82
CA SER A 53 -27.96 -30.30 -5.36
C SER A 53 -27.11 -31.33 -6.09
N ASP A 54 -27.66 -32.51 -6.40
CA ASP A 54 -27.01 -33.57 -7.18
C ASP A 54 -27.00 -33.26 -8.69
N SER A 55 -27.69 -32.20 -9.14
CA SER A 55 -27.77 -31.84 -10.56
C SER A 55 -26.48 -31.22 -11.07
N ALA A 56 -26.09 -31.62 -12.29
CA ALA A 56 -24.99 -30.99 -13.01
C ALA A 56 -25.27 -29.50 -13.34
N ASP A 57 -26.53 -29.05 -13.34
CA ASP A 57 -26.88 -27.67 -13.68
C ASP A 57 -26.41 -26.66 -12.63
N PHE A 58 -26.36 -27.05 -11.34
CA PHE A 58 -25.92 -26.21 -10.22
C PHE A 58 -24.52 -26.58 -9.70
N ALA A 59 -23.76 -27.38 -10.45
CA ALA A 59 -22.38 -27.69 -10.09
C ALA A 59 -21.50 -26.42 -10.11
N PRO A 60 -20.45 -26.31 -9.27
CA PRO A 60 -19.53 -25.18 -9.31
C PRO A 60 -18.91 -24.98 -10.71
N GLY A 61 -18.81 -23.71 -11.13
CA GLY A 61 -18.31 -23.31 -12.43
C GLY A 61 -19.36 -23.23 -13.54
N GLN A 62 -20.56 -23.78 -13.34
CA GLN A 62 -21.65 -23.69 -14.32
C GLN A 62 -22.20 -22.28 -14.42
N GLU A 63 -22.57 -21.86 -15.63
CA GLU A 63 -23.13 -20.54 -15.87
C GLU A 63 -24.63 -20.52 -15.59
N ILE A 64 -25.07 -19.59 -14.75
CA ILE A 64 -26.48 -19.35 -14.46
C ILE A 64 -26.85 -17.92 -14.89
N GLU A 65 -27.93 -17.81 -15.64
CA GLU A 65 -28.57 -16.56 -16.01
C GLU A 65 -29.94 -16.46 -15.33
N VAL A 66 -30.15 -15.36 -14.63
CA VAL A 66 -31.41 -15.01 -13.95
C VAL A 66 -32.12 -13.96 -14.79
N LEU A 67 -33.33 -14.29 -15.25
CA LEU A 67 -34.20 -13.38 -15.97
C LEU A 67 -35.50 -13.15 -15.21
N ALA A 68 -36.04 -11.94 -15.32
CA ALA A 68 -37.34 -11.58 -14.79
C ALA A 68 -38.14 -10.78 -15.83
N ARG A 69 -39.46 -10.92 -15.80
CA ARG A 69 -40.40 -10.06 -16.52
C ARG A 69 -41.70 -9.91 -15.76
N TYR A 70 -42.41 -8.82 -16.01
CA TYR A 70 -43.84 -8.77 -15.72
C TYR A 70 -44.64 -9.28 -16.94
N GLU A 71 -45.63 -10.13 -16.70
CA GLU A 71 -46.55 -10.60 -17.72
C GLU A 71 -47.33 -9.41 -18.32
N GLY A 72 -47.37 -9.34 -19.65
CA GLY A 72 -47.93 -8.22 -20.39
C GLY A 72 -46.96 -7.05 -20.65
N ASP A 73 -45.74 -7.09 -20.11
CA ASP A 73 -44.71 -6.10 -20.44
C ASP A 73 -44.12 -6.36 -21.85
N GLN A 74 -44.06 -5.32 -22.68
CA GLN A 74 -43.50 -5.36 -24.03
C GLN A 74 -41.98 -5.64 -24.01
N ALA A 75 -41.30 -5.33 -22.91
CA ALA A 75 -39.86 -5.52 -22.77
C ALA A 75 -39.44 -7.01 -22.68
N GLY A 76 -40.37 -7.93 -22.41
CA GLY A 76 -40.08 -9.36 -22.30
C GLY A 76 -39.09 -9.70 -21.17
N ASN A 77 -38.40 -10.84 -21.29
CA ASN A 77 -37.43 -11.31 -20.29
C ASN A 77 -36.21 -10.38 -20.20
N GLN A 78 -36.01 -9.74 -19.05
CA GLN A 78 -34.86 -8.90 -18.74
C GLN A 78 -33.84 -9.67 -17.92
N THR A 79 -32.56 -9.54 -18.27
CA THR A 79 -31.46 -10.18 -17.50
C THR A 79 -31.19 -9.39 -16.23
N LEU A 80 -31.34 -10.04 -15.07
CA LEU A 80 -31.00 -9.46 -13.77
C LEU A 80 -29.58 -9.82 -13.35
N PHE A 81 -29.10 -11.00 -13.74
CA PHE A 81 -27.75 -11.46 -13.41
C PHE A 81 -27.30 -12.58 -14.34
N LYS A 82 -26.03 -12.56 -14.71
CA LYS A 82 -25.37 -13.67 -15.39
C LYS A 82 -23.99 -13.92 -14.78
N GLY A 83 -23.77 -15.13 -14.28
CA GLY A 83 -22.52 -15.47 -13.61
C GLY A 83 -22.30 -16.97 -13.50
N ILE A 84 -21.33 -17.36 -12.69
CA ILE A 84 -20.98 -18.76 -12.44
C ILE A 84 -21.33 -19.17 -11.01
N VAL A 85 -21.68 -20.44 -10.84
CA VAL A 85 -21.84 -21.04 -9.50
C VAL A 85 -20.47 -21.10 -8.82
N VAL A 86 -20.38 -20.55 -7.60
CA VAL A 86 -19.15 -20.60 -6.79
C VAL A 86 -19.30 -21.44 -5.52
N GLY A 87 -20.54 -21.71 -5.11
CA GLY A 87 -20.83 -22.50 -3.91
C GLY A 87 -22.28 -22.92 -3.86
N GLN A 88 -22.55 -23.92 -3.03
CA GLN A 88 -23.89 -24.40 -2.73
C GLN A 88 -23.96 -24.83 -1.27
N ARG A 89 -25.14 -24.67 -0.65
CA ARG A 89 -25.41 -25.02 0.73
C ARG A 89 -26.79 -25.67 0.83
N VAL A 90 -26.85 -26.86 1.41
CA VAL A 90 -28.10 -27.55 1.74
C VAL A 90 -28.41 -27.33 3.22
N GLU A 91 -29.63 -26.93 3.52
CA GLU A 91 -30.11 -26.71 4.89
C GLU A 91 -31.43 -27.47 5.11
N GLY A 92 -31.61 -28.08 6.27
CA GLY A 92 -32.86 -28.71 6.69
C GLY A 92 -33.35 -28.12 8.00
N GLY A 93 -34.66 -27.89 8.12
CA GLY A 93 -35.27 -27.39 9.33
C GLY A 93 -36.77 -27.66 9.40
N PRO A 94 -37.48 -27.06 10.38
CA PRO A 94 -38.92 -27.28 10.57
C PRO A 94 -39.79 -26.87 9.37
N GLN A 95 -39.27 -26.01 8.49
CA GLN A 95 -39.95 -25.50 7.29
C GLN A 95 -39.59 -26.29 6.02
N GLY A 96 -38.90 -27.43 6.16
CA GLY A 96 -38.44 -28.26 5.05
C GLY A 96 -36.96 -28.12 4.75
N THR A 97 -36.54 -28.68 3.62
CA THR A 97 -35.17 -28.65 3.11
C THR A 97 -35.04 -27.66 1.95
N ARG A 98 -33.90 -26.98 1.88
CA ARG A 98 -33.62 -25.96 0.87
C ARG A 98 -32.19 -26.04 0.38
N LEU A 99 -32.00 -25.71 -0.90
CA LEU A 99 -30.72 -25.49 -1.53
C LEU A 99 -30.50 -24.00 -1.74
N THR A 100 -29.39 -23.48 -1.20
CA THR A 100 -28.86 -22.15 -1.52
C THR A 100 -27.74 -22.29 -2.54
N VAL A 101 -27.82 -21.59 -3.67
CA VAL A 101 -26.76 -21.54 -4.68
C VAL A 101 -26.15 -20.15 -4.71
N ASP A 102 -24.86 -20.05 -4.45
CA ASP A 102 -24.10 -18.81 -4.48
C ASP A 102 -23.49 -18.61 -5.87
N LEU A 103 -23.84 -17.49 -6.50
CA LEU A 103 -23.38 -17.10 -7.82
C LEU A 103 -22.49 -15.86 -7.72
N LYS A 104 -21.44 -15.83 -8.53
CA LYS A 104 -20.62 -14.62 -8.74
C LYS A 104 -20.43 -14.37 -10.23
N ASP A 105 -20.29 -13.11 -10.59
CA ASP A 105 -19.91 -12.73 -11.94
C ASP A 105 -18.59 -13.42 -12.34
N ARG A 106 -18.40 -13.69 -13.63
CA ARG A 106 -17.19 -14.34 -14.15
C ARG A 106 -15.92 -13.56 -13.80
N ALA A 107 -16.02 -12.26 -13.53
CA ALA A 107 -14.94 -11.41 -13.03
C ALA A 107 -14.36 -11.86 -11.68
N VAL A 108 -15.03 -12.74 -10.92
CA VAL A 108 -14.44 -13.37 -9.72
C VAL A 108 -13.09 -14.05 -10.01
N ARG A 109 -12.84 -14.47 -11.26
CA ARG A 109 -11.55 -15.04 -11.68
C ARG A 109 -10.37 -14.08 -11.49
N LEU A 110 -10.60 -12.78 -11.57
CA LEU A 110 -9.57 -11.75 -11.32
C LEU A 110 -9.14 -11.71 -9.85
N THR A 111 -9.98 -12.19 -8.92
CA THR A 111 -9.66 -12.22 -7.49
C THR A 111 -8.88 -13.48 -7.11
N VAL A 112 -8.69 -14.42 -8.03
CA VAL A 112 -8.03 -15.70 -7.77
C VAL A 112 -6.57 -15.61 -8.19
N GLY A 113 -5.68 -15.94 -7.26
CA GLY A 113 -4.24 -15.95 -7.49
C GLY A 113 -3.62 -14.57 -7.36
N ARG A 114 -2.46 -14.51 -6.72
CA ARG A 114 -1.65 -13.30 -6.58
C ARG A 114 -0.63 -13.28 -7.71
N GLN A 115 -0.43 -12.11 -8.29
CA GLN A 115 0.39 -11.93 -9.47
C GLN A 115 1.56 -11.01 -9.14
N THR A 116 2.72 -11.32 -9.71
CA THR A 116 3.87 -10.42 -9.73
C THR A 116 4.25 -10.14 -11.18
N ARG A 117 4.17 -8.89 -11.61
CA ARG A 117 4.45 -8.45 -12.97
C ARG A 117 5.09 -7.07 -12.97
N ILE A 118 6.02 -6.90 -13.91
CA ILE A 118 6.58 -5.60 -14.26
C ILE A 118 5.87 -5.11 -15.52
N LEU A 119 5.25 -3.94 -15.45
CA LEU A 119 4.43 -3.34 -16.48
C LEU A 119 5.11 -2.07 -16.97
N ASN A 120 6.08 -2.25 -17.86
CA ASN A 120 6.84 -1.15 -18.41
C ASN A 120 6.10 -0.47 -19.56
N ASP A 121 6.29 0.83 -19.66
CA ASP A 121 5.87 1.63 -20.80
C ASP A 121 4.38 1.50 -21.11
N LYS A 122 3.51 1.49 -20.08
CA LYS A 122 2.06 1.38 -20.25
C LYS A 122 1.30 2.43 -19.48
N THR A 123 0.17 2.84 -20.03
CA THR A 123 -0.81 3.64 -19.27
C THR A 123 -1.67 2.75 -18.39
N ASP A 124 -2.27 3.32 -17.34
CA ASP A 124 -3.24 2.62 -16.50
C ASP A 124 -4.40 2.04 -17.32
N SER A 125 -4.93 2.77 -18.30
CA SER A 125 -6.00 2.27 -19.16
C SER A 125 -5.56 1.07 -20.00
N GLN A 126 -4.32 1.05 -20.51
CA GLN A 126 -3.76 -0.10 -21.22
C GLN A 126 -3.58 -1.31 -20.30
N ILE A 127 -3.11 -1.08 -19.07
CA ILE A 127 -2.95 -2.12 -18.05
C ILE A 127 -4.31 -2.71 -17.69
N MET A 128 -5.30 -1.89 -17.34
CA MET A 128 -6.66 -2.36 -17.04
C MET A 128 -7.30 -3.12 -18.20
N ASN A 129 -7.13 -2.63 -19.44
CA ASN A 129 -7.58 -3.35 -20.64
C ASN A 129 -6.93 -4.72 -20.79
N ARG A 130 -5.66 -4.85 -20.44
CA ARG A 130 -4.95 -6.12 -20.45
C ARG A 130 -5.49 -7.05 -19.37
N LEU A 131 -5.56 -6.59 -18.12
CA LEU A 131 -6.04 -7.41 -16.99
C LEU A 131 -7.43 -7.99 -17.26
N ILE A 132 -8.35 -7.19 -17.80
CA ILE A 132 -9.70 -7.66 -18.17
C ILE A 132 -9.63 -8.70 -19.30
N GLY A 133 -8.78 -8.45 -20.32
CA GLY A 133 -8.65 -9.33 -21.49
C GLY A 133 -8.00 -10.68 -21.19
N ASP A 134 -6.99 -10.70 -20.32
CA ASP A 134 -6.23 -11.91 -19.94
C ASP A 134 -7.16 -12.96 -19.27
N HIS A 135 -8.30 -12.54 -18.70
CA HIS A 135 -9.31 -13.42 -18.08
C HIS A 135 -10.52 -13.72 -18.98
N GLY A 136 -10.48 -13.31 -20.26
CA GLY A 136 -11.56 -13.55 -21.23
C GLY A 136 -12.87 -12.80 -20.92
N LEU A 137 -12.79 -11.72 -20.14
CA LEU A 137 -13.95 -10.90 -19.80
C LEU A 137 -14.22 -9.88 -20.91
N LYS A 138 -15.49 -9.49 -21.05
CA LYS A 138 -15.86 -8.45 -22.00
C LYS A 138 -15.36 -7.10 -21.49
N LYS A 139 -14.77 -6.31 -22.37
CA LYS A 139 -14.36 -4.93 -22.08
C LYS A 139 -15.54 -4.02 -22.37
N GLY A 140 -16.03 -3.34 -21.34
CA GLY A 140 -16.99 -2.26 -21.49
C GLY A 140 -16.27 -0.95 -21.79
N LYS A 141 -16.76 0.16 -21.23
CA LYS A 141 -16.08 1.46 -21.39
C LYS A 141 -14.88 1.52 -20.44
N ILE A 142 -13.67 1.59 -20.99
CA ILE A 142 -12.44 1.82 -20.23
C ILE A 142 -11.95 3.24 -20.55
N GLN A 143 -12.03 4.14 -19.58
CA GLN A 143 -11.59 5.52 -19.75
C GLN A 143 -10.08 5.58 -20.00
N ALA A 144 -9.68 6.32 -21.04
CA ALA A 144 -8.28 6.49 -21.37
C ALA A 144 -7.56 7.30 -20.29
N THR A 145 -6.35 6.87 -19.92
CA THR A 145 -5.44 7.60 -19.06
C THR A 145 -4.22 8.02 -19.87
N SER A 146 -3.59 9.14 -19.49
CA SER A 146 -2.55 9.80 -20.27
C SER A 146 -1.13 9.40 -19.86
N LEU A 147 -0.90 9.18 -18.56
CA LEU A 147 0.41 8.86 -18.06
C LEU A 147 0.86 7.48 -18.52
N LYS A 148 2.08 7.42 -19.04
CA LYS A 148 2.78 6.18 -19.38
C LYS A 148 3.82 5.88 -18.31
N HIS A 149 3.58 4.84 -17.53
CA HIS A 149 4.48 4.39 -16.46
C HIS A 149 5.79 3.87 -17.07
N PRO A 150 6.97 4.42 -16.73
CA PRO A 150 8.25 3.84 -17.15
C PRO A 150 8.38 2.40 -16.65
N GLU A 151 8.02 2.20 -15.39
CA GLU A 151 7.95 0.91 -14.72
C GLU A 151 6.83 0.97 -13.67
N LEU A 152 5.86 0.06 -13.77
CA LEU A 152 4.86 -0.15 -12.72
C LEU A 152 4.86 -1.60 -12.29
N VAL A 153 4.97 -1.84 -10.98
CA VAL A 153 5.06 -3.19 -10.43
C VAL A 153 3.72 -3.60 -9.82
N GLN A 154 3.14 -4.66 -10.37
CA GLN A 154 2.13 -5.45 -9.67
C GLN A 154 2.91 -6.45 -8.82
N TYR A 155 2.86 -6.37 -7.48
CA TYR A 155 3.64 -7.27 -6.61
C TYR A 155 2.73 -8.05 -5.68
N GLN A 156 2.68 -9.37 -5.87
CA GLN A 156 1.96 -10.31 -5.02
C GLN A 156 0.51 -9.91 -4.69
N ILE A 157 -0.19 -9.35 -5.66
CA ILE A 157 -1.55 -8.82 -5.54
C ILE A 157 -2.44 -9.42 -6.63
N SER A 158 -3.73 -9.65 -6.37
CA SER A 158 -4.63 -10.18 -7.39
C SER A 158 -4.83 -9.18 -8.54
N ASP A 159 -5.27 -9.66 -9.71
CA ASP A 159 -5.55 -8.79 -10.84
C ASP A 159 -6.72 -7.85 -10.56
N TRP A 160 -7.69 -8.30 -9.75
CA TRP A 160 -8.82 -7.49 -9.31
C TRP A 160 -8.39 -6.33 -8.41
N ASP A 161 -7.61 -6.63 -7.36
CA ASP A 161 -7.19 -5.62 -6.39
C ASP A 161 -6.24 -4.61 -7.04
N PHE A 162 -5.35 -5.08 -7.91
CA PHE A 162 -4.48 -4.18 -8.68
C PHE A 162 -5.28 -3.30 -9.64
N LEU A 163 -6.29 -3.85 -10.33
CA LEU A 163 -7.19 -3.06 -11.18
C LEU A 163 -7.92 -1.98 -10.37
N LEU A 164 -8.40 -2.29 -9.16
CA LEU A 164 -9.03 -1.31 -8.28
C LEU A 164 -8.07 -0.22 -7.83
N LEU A 165 -6.85 -0.57 -7.42
CA LEU A 165 -5.81 0.41 -7.05
C LEU A 165 -5.51 1.37 -8.21
N ARG A 166 -5.37 0.85 -9.43
CA ARG A 166 -5.06 1.68 -10.60
C ARG A 166 -6.24 2.52 -11.07
N ALA A 167 -7.47 2.01 -10.95
CA ALA A 167 -8.68 2.80 -11.17
C ALA A 167 -8.78 3.94 -10.15
N GLU A 168 -8.58 3.65 -8.87
CA GLU A 168 -8.65 4.62 -7.78
C GLU A 168 -7.57 5.71 -7.88
N ALA A 169 -6.35 5.35 -8.24
CA ALA A 169 -5.26 6.31 -8.49
C ALA A 169 -5.61 7.34 -9.60
N ASN A 170 -6.56 7.00 -10.48
CA ASN A 170 -7.03 7.87 -11.55
C ASN A 170 -8.43 8.49 -11.26
N GLY A 171 -8.97 8.34 -10.04
CA GLY A 171 -10.32 8.81 -9.69
C GLY A 171 -11.45 8.09 -10.44
N LEU A 172 -11.19 6.87 -10.90
CA LEU A 172 -12.14 6.04 -11.64
C LEU A 172 -12.76 4.99 -10.72
N VAL A 173 -13.91 4.46 -11.13
CA VAL A 173 -14.59 3.34 -10.47
C VAL A 173 -14.80 2.19 -11.45
N VAL A 174 -14.90 0.99 -10.91
CA VAL A 174 -15.07 -0.24 -11.67
C VAL A 174 -16.51 -0.71 -11.58
N VAL A 175 -17.14 -0.94 -12.74
CA VAL A 175 -18.49 -1.48 -12.86
C VAL A 175 -18.39 -2.90 -13.41
N ASN A 176 -18.96 -3.86 -12.69
CA ASN A 176 -18.99 -5.27 -13.06
C ASN A 176 -20.41 -5.75 -13.34
N GLU A 177 -20.69 -6.13 -14.59
CA GLU A 177 -22.01 -6.58 -15.02
C GLU A 177 -21.90 -7.70 -16.05
N ASP A 178 -22.43 -8.87 -15.73
CA ASP A 178 -22.73 -9.96 -16.66
C ASP A 178 -21.51 -10.41 -17.52
N GLY A 179 -20.35 -10.53 -16.86
CA GLY A 179 -19.06 -10.88 -17.47
C GLY A 179 -18.38 -9.73 -18.20
N GLN A 180 -18.86 -8.50 -18.04
CA GLN A 180 -18.26 -7.27 -18.55
C GLN A 180 -17.70 -6.40 -17.42
N LEU A 181 -16.55 -5.76 -17.67
CA LEU A 181 -15.97 -4.75 -16.80
C LEU A 181 -15.84 -3.41 -17.52
N SER A 182 -16.34 -2.34 -16.89
CA SER A 182 -16.10 -0.96 -17.30
C SER A 182 -15.31 -0.23 -16.21
N VAL A 183 -14.43 0.68 -16.60
CA VAL A 183 -13.67 1.54 -15.68
C VAL A 183 -13.84 2.98 -16.13
N VAL A 184 -14.59 3.76 -15.35
CA VAL A 184 -15.09 5.08 -15.77
C VAL A 184 -15.08 6.06 -14.61
N ALA A 185 -15.01 7.36 -14.92
CA ALA A 185 -15.20 8.39 -13.91
C ALA A 185 -16.67 8.42 -13.43
N PRO A 186 -16.93 8.49 -12.12
CA PRO A 186 -18.27 8.72 -11.61
C PRO A 186 -18.67 10.18 -11.87
N ASP A 187 -19.61 10.38 -12.80
CA ASP A 187 -20.08 11.71 -13.19
C ASP A 187 -21.55 11.92 -12.85
N ALA A 188 -21.77 12.59 -11.71
CA ALA A 188 -23.08 12.99 -11.18
C ALA A 188 -23.63 14.28 -11.84
N THR A 189 -22.88 14.90 -12.76
CA THR A 189 -23.31 16.13 -13.43
C THR A 189 -24.21 15.88 -14.64
N ARG A 190 -24.25 14.64 -15.13
CA ARG A 190 -25.16 14.20 -16.19
C ARG A 190 -26.64 14.41 -15.79
N PRO A 191 -27.54 14.63 -16.76
CA PRO A 191 -28.97 14.73 -16.47
C PRO A 191 -29.49 13.45 -15.81
N ALA A 192 -30.45 13.62 -14.89
CA ALA A 192 -31.12 12.50 -14.24
C ALA A 192 -31.77 11.60 -15.29
N ARG A 193 -31.46 10.30 -15.21
CA ARG A 193 -32.09 9.28 -16.05
C ARG A 193 -33.36 8.73 -15.40
N HIS A 194 -33.37 8.76 -14.07
CA HIS A 194 -34.47 8.28 -13.23
C HIS A 194 -34.87 9.39 -12.27
N HIS A 195 -36.14 9.41 -11.89
CA HIS A 195 -36.72 10.37 -10.96
C HIS A 195 -37.52 9.61 -9.90
N ILE A 196 -37.34 9.97 -8.64
CA ILE A 196 -38.12 9.46 -7.51
C ILE A 196 -38.53 10.63 -6.63
N GLU A 197 -39.83 10.85 -6.52
CA GLU A 197 -40.46 11.84 -5.65
C GLU A 197 -41.18 11.14 -4.50
N ALA A 198 -40.61 11.25 -3.30
CA ALA A 198 -41.19 10.67 -2.12
C ALA A 198 -42.58 11.26 -1.84
N GLY A 199 -43.59 10.38 -1.76
CA GLY A 199 -44.99 10.74 -1.59
C GLY A 199 -45.82 10.74 -2.87
N LEU A 200 -45.18 10.73 -4.06
CA LEU A 200 -45.87 10.58 -5.35
C LEU A 200 -45.54 9.24 -6.03
N ASP A 201 -44.26 8.84 -6.01
CA ASP A 201 -43.81 7.59 -6.61
C ASP A 201 -43.86 6.41 -5.62
N GLU A 202 -43.84 5.18 -6.15
CA GLU A 202 -43.79 3.95 -5.36
C GLU A 202 -42.42 3.78 -4.66
N LEU A 203 -42.29 4.39 -3.48
CA LEU A 203 -41.16 4.29 -2.58
C LEU A 203 -41.58 3.55 -1.30
N PHE A 204 -41.11 2.32 -1.13
CA PHE A 204 -41.51 1.46 0.00
C PHE A 204 -40.75 1.77 1.29
N ASP A 205 -39.46 2.10 1.17
CA ASP A 205 -38.57 2.37 2.31
C ASP A 205 -37.40 3.25 1.84
N PHE A 206 -36.87 4.09 2.72
CA PHE A 206 -35.66 4.86 2.44
C PHE A 206 -34.87 5.22 3.68
N GLU A 207 -33.56 5.27 3.53
CA GLU A 207 -32.61 5.74 4.54
C GLU A 207 -31.58 6.64 3.86
N MET A 208 -31.34 7.82 4.42
CA MET A 208 -30.37 8.79 3.90
C MET A 208 -29.53 9.34 5.06
N ARG A 209 -28.22 9.44 4.86
CA ARG A 209 -27.24 9.93 5.83
C ARG A 209 -26.42 11.05 5.21
N LEU A 210 -26.22 12.10 6.00
CA LEU A 210 -25.28 13.18 5.73
C LEU A 210 -24.14 13.07 6.75
N ASP A 211 -22.90 12.94 6.28
CA ASP A 211 -21.72 12.80 7.13
C ASP A 211 -20.57 13.70 6.66
N THR A 212 -20.18 14.65 7.51
CA THR A 212 -19.10 15.60 7.23
C THR A 212 -17.74 15.16 7.79
N SER A 213 -17.68 14.05 8.54
CA SER A 213 -16.49 13.67 9.33
C SER A 213 -15.26 13.37 8.47
N ASP A 214 -15.46 12.82 7.28
CA ASP A 214 -14.39 12.47 6.33
C ASP A 214 -14.19 13.52 5.22
N GLN A 215 -14.79 14.72 5.36
CA GLN A 215 -14.65 15.78 4.36
C GLN A 215 -13.40 16.61 4.61
N THR A 216 -12.58 16.77 3.58
CA THR A 216 -11.40 17.65 3.61
C THR A 216 -11.62 18.89 2.76
N SER A 217 -10.90 19.97 3.07
CA SER A 217 -10.90 21.22 2.31
C SER A 217 -10.04 21.12 1.05
N THR A 218 -8.81 20.62 1.19
CA THR A 218 -7.82 20.45 0.13
C THR A 218 -7.07 19.13 0.27
N VAL A 219 -6.79 18.50 -0.86
CA VAL A 219 -5.85 17.38 -1.00
C VAL A 219 -4.70 17.88 -1.85
N SER A 220 -3.49 17.76 -1.34
CA SER A 220 -2.25 18.07 -2.04
C SER A 220 -1.36 16.83 -2.10
N ALA A 221 -0.50 16.77 -3.10
CA ALA A 221 0.51 15.74 -3.22
C ALA A 221 1.81 16.34 -3.73
N ALA A 222 2.94 15.82 -3.26
CA ALA A 222 4.27 16.17 -3.73
C ALA A 222 5.10 14.91 -3.99
N ALA A 223 6.01 14.98 -4.96
CA ALA A 223 6.91 13.87 -5.27
C ALA A 223 8.37 14.25 -4.98
N TRP A 224 9.16 13.28 -4.52
CA TRP A 224 10.61 13.40 -4.38
C TRP A 224 11.31 12.85 -5.64
N ASP A 225 12.14 13.66 -6.31
CA ASP A 225 12.97 13.22 -7.43
C ASP A 225 14.29 12.65 -6.91
N ILE A 226 14.51 11.35 -7.12
CA ILE A 226 15.67 10.62 -6.62
C ILE A 226 16.96 10.99 -7.40
N ARG A 227 16.85 11.41 -8.67
CA ARG A 227 18.03 11.78 -9.49
C ARG A 227 18.55 13.16 -9.13
N SER A 228 17.66 14.11 -8.88
CA SER A 228 18.02 15.46 -8.46
C SER A 228 18.03 15.65 -6.94
N GLN A 229 17.52 14.68 -6.17
CA GLN A 229 17.35 14.76 -4.71
C GLN A 229 16.58 16.02 -4.26
N GLN A 230 15.45 16.32 -4.92
CA GLN A 230 14.61 17.49 -4.63
C GLN A 230 13.13 17.14 -4.75
N LEU A 231 12.26 17.88 -4.05
CA LEU A 231 10.82 17.84 -4.32
C LEU A 231 10.55 18.34 -5.74
N ARG A 232 9.87 17.53 -6.54
CA ARG A 232 9.53 17.80 -7.93
C ARG A 232 8.05 17.52 -8.17
N GLY A 233 7.33 18.55 -8.57
CA GLY A 233 5.89 18.45 -8.84
C GLY A 233 5.06 18.51 -7.56
N SER A 234 4.13 19.47 -7.52
CA SER A 234 3.04 19.50 -6.55
C SER A 234 1.73 19.56 -7.30
N ALA A 235 0.71 18.85 -6.81
CA ALA A 235 -0.65 18.96 -7.30
C ALA A 235 -1.59 19.35 -6.17
N ASN A 236 -2.59 20.13 -6.52
CA ASN A 236 -3.73 20.45 -5.66
C ASN A 236 -5.00 19.97 -6.35
N ASN A 237 -5.93 19.39 -5.59
CA ASN A 237 -7.19 18.94 -6.13
C ASN A 237 -7.97 20.07 -6.82
N ARG A 238 -8.76 19.71 -7.82
CA ARG A 238 -9.79 20.57 -8.39
C ARG A 238 -11.04 20.57 -7.49
N PRO A 239 -11.83 21.65 -7.47
CA PRO A 239 -13.10 21.66 -6.74
C PRO A 239 -14.08 20.63 -7.29
N VAL A 240 -14.73 19.87 -6.39
CA VAL A 240 -15.78 18.91 -6.73
C VAL A 240 -17.11 19.41 -6.15
N SER A 241 -18.12 19.53 -7.01
CA SER A 241 -19.48 19.94 -6.68
C SER A 241 -20.44 18.77 -6.80
N LEU A 242 -21.27 18.55 -5.78
CA LEU A 242 -22.36 17.58 -5.82
C LEU A 242 -23.65 18.30 -6.23
N LYS A 243 -24.47 17.64 -7.06
CA LYS A 243 -25.82 18.11 -7.40
C LYS A 243 -26.89 17.65 -6.41
N GLN A 244 -26.48 16.93 -5.37
CA GLN A 244 -27.34 16.47 -4.29
C GLN A 244 -27.06 17.27 -3.02
N GLY A 245 -28.13 17.63 -2.32
CA GLY A 245 -28.09 18.44 -1.11
C GLY A 245 -27.93 19.93 -1.38
N GLN A 246 -27.89 20.71 -0.30
CA GLN A 246 -27.77 22.17 -0.34
C GLN A 246 -26.37 22.68 0.01
N LEU A 247 -25.53 21.82 0.59
CA LEU A 247 -24.20 22.20 1.03
C LEU A 247 -23.29 22.44 -0.18
N LYS A 248 -22.81 23.66 -0.30
CA LYS A 248 -21.82 24.02 -1.33
C LYS A 248 -20.43 23.55 -0.91
N PRO A 249 -19.51 23.31 -1.86
CA PRO A 249 -18.14 22.91 -1.54
C PRO A 249 -17.44 23.82 -0.52
N GLY A 250 -17.64 25.15 -0.60
CA GLY A 250 -17.05 26.11 0.33
C GLY A 250 -17.60 26.03 1.76
N GLU A 251 -18.87 25.64 1.92
CA GLU A 251 -19.49 25.47 3.25
C GLU A 251 -18.97 24.21 3.92
N ILE A 252 -18.82 23.12 3.15
CA ILE A 252 -18.21 21.87 3.62
C ILE A 252 -16.78 22.11 4.09
N THR A 253 -16.00 22.85 3.29
CA THR A 253 -14.63 23.27 3.64
C THR A 253 -14.58 24.10 4.93
N ALA A 254 -15.51 25.05 5.10
CA ALA A 254 -15.57 25.88 6.30
C ALA A 254 -15.93 25.05 7.56
N MET A 255 -16.80 24.05 7.42
CA MET A 255 -17.18 23.14 8.51
C MET A 255 -16.07 22.17 8.91
N ALA A 256 -15.28 21.68 7.95
CA ALA A 256 -14.15 20.77 8.18
C ALA A 256 -12.95 21.46 8.86
N GLY A 257 -12.88 22.79 8.81
CA GLY A 257 -11.79 23.60 9.36
C GLY A 257 -10.53 23.61 8.49
N SER A 258 -9.76 24.70 8.56
CA SER A 258 -8.55 24.93 7.73
C SER A 258 -7.42 23.93 7.95
N SER A 259 -7.48 23.12 9.01
CA SER A 259 -6.53 22.04 9.32
C SER A 259 -6.88 20.70 8.64
N SER A 260 -7.98 20.62 7.90
CA SER A 260 -8.37 19.44 7.11
C SER A 260 -7.66 19.46 5.75
N GLN A 261 -6.33 19.33 5.77
CA GLN A 261 -5.52 19.12 4.58
C GLN A 261 -4.97 17.70 4.60
N ILE A 262 -5.06 17.01 3.47
CA ILE A 262 -4.39 15.73 3.26
C ILE A 262 -3.18 16.00 2.38
N GLU A 263 -1.99 15.83 2.94
CA GLU A 263 -0.74 15.78 2.19
C GLU A 263 -0.42 14.33 1.86
N LEU A 264 -0.38 14.02 0.58
CA LEU A 264 0.00 12.71 0.07
C LEU A 264 1.49 12.73 -0.26
N ASP A 265 2.30 12.11 0.61
CA ASP A 265 3.74 12.00 0.43
C ASP A 265 4.10 10.78 -0.42
N GLY A 266 4.52 11.01 -1.66
CA GLY A 266 5.06 9.96 -2.52
C GLY A 266 6.47 9.55 -2.08
N VAL A 267 6.61 8.50 -1.27
CA VAL A 267 7.91 7.99 -0.77
C VAL A 267 8.83 7.49 -1.90
N ALA A 268 8.29 7.21 -3.09
CA ALA A 268 9.05 6.86 -4.28
C ALA A 268 8.47 7.57 -5.51
N ALA A 269 9.00 8.75 -5.81
CA ALA A 269 8.86 9.50 -7.07
C ALA A 269 7.65 9.14 -7.97
N PRO A 270 6.39 9.35 -7.54
CA PRO A 270 5.30 9.37 -8.50
C PRO A 270 5.66 10.40 -9.58
N GLN A 271 5.49 10.05 -10.86
CA GLN A 271 5.72 11.05 -11.90
C GLN A 271 4.82 12.26 -11.62
N PRO A 272 5.27 13.53 -11.78
CA PRO A 272 4.43 14.70 -11.49
C PRO A 272 3.03 14.65 -12.11
N GLU A 273 2.91 13.97 -13.25
CA GLU A 273 1.68 13.73 -14.00
C GLU A 273 0.71 12.72 -13.31
N GLU A 274 1.16 11.92 -12.34
CA GLU A 274 0.34 11.06 -11.45
C GLU A 274 -0.38 11.85 -10.37
N LEU A 275 0.21 12.96 -9.94
CA LEU A 275 -0.23 13.65 -8.75
C LEU A 275 -1.64 14.21 -8.93
N GLN A 276 -1.94 14.81 -10.08
CA GLN A 276 -3.22 15.49 -10.32
C GLN A 276 -4.44 14.53 -10.32
N PRO A 277 -4.45 13.42 -11.09
CA PRO A 277 -5.54 12.44 -11.00
C PRO A 277 -5.71 11.86 -9.59
N TRP A 278 -4.61 11.69 -8.85
CA TRP A 278 -4.63 11.11 -7.51
C TRP A 278 -5.29 12.03 -6.47
N VAL A 279 -4.92 13.32 -6.46
CA VAL A 279 -5.55 14.32 -5.56
C VAL A 279 -7.01 14.58 -5.94
N ASP A 280 -7.33 14.64 -7.24
CA ASP A 280 -8.69 14.83 -7.74
C ASP A 280 -9.60 13.64 -7.34
N GLY A 281 -9.11 12.42 -7.54
CA GLY A 281 -9.81 11.18 -7.20
C GLY A 281 -10.07 11.02 -5.70
N THR A 282 -9.06 11.37 -4.88
CA THR A 282 -9.16 11.33 -3.42
C THR A 282 -10.26 12.28 -2.92
N LEU A 283 -10.28 13.53 -3.40
CA LEU A 283 -11.33 14.47 -3.03
C LEU A 283 -12.70 14.02 -3.53
N LEU A 284 -12.80 13.55 -4.78
CA LEU A 284 -14.06 13.08 -5.37
C LEU A 284 -14.68 11.97 -4.52
N ARG A 285 -13.88 11.00 -4.07
CA ARG A 285 -14.34 9.92 -3.18
C ARG A 285 -14.89 10.46 -1.86
N GLN A 286 -14.17 11.37 -1.20
CA GLN A 286 -14.67 11.99 0.03
C GLN A 286 -16.00 12.70 -0.20
N ARG A 287 -16.11 13.49 -1.27
CA ARG A 287 -17.37 14.18 -1.61
C ARG A 287 -18.51 13.20 -1.86
N LEU A 288 -18.27 12.09 -2.57
CA LEU A 288 -19.28 11.03 -2.75
C LEU A 288 -19.66 10.32 -1.43
N GLY A 289 -18.84 10.43 -0.38
CA GLY A 289 -19.15 9.98 0.97
C GLY A 289 -19.97 10.94 1.82
N LEU A 290 -20.18 12.18 1.37
CA LEU A 290 -20.95 13.18 2.13
C LEU A 290 -22.41 12.78 2.30
N LEU A 291 -23.04 12.29 1.23
CA LEU A 291 -24.44 11.89 1.19
C LEU A 291 -24.51 10.43 0.74
N GLN A 292 -24.96 9.56 1.64
CA GLN A 292 -25.12 8.13 1.39
C GLN A 292 -26.54 7.71 1.72
N GLY A 293 -27.08 6.72 1.01
CA GLY A 293 -28.41 6.24 1.35
C GLY A 293 -28.89 5.09 0.49
N ARG A 294 -30.09 4.61 0.80
CA ARG A 294 -30.78 3.52 0.14
C ARG A 294 -32.25 3.87 -0.07
N LEU A 295 -32.77 3.54 -1.24
CA LEU A 295 -34.19 3.63 -1.60
C LEU A 295 -34.68 2.23 -1.97
N SER A 296 -35.83 1.80 -1.44
CA SER A 296 -36.49 0.53 -1.78
C SER A 296 -37.70 0.82 -2.67
N LEU A 297 -37.62 0.39 -3.93
CA LEU A 297 -38.56 0.75 -5.00
C LEU A 297 -39.29 -0.48 -5.56
N SER A 298 -40.35 -0.21 -6.32
CA SER A 298 -41.00 -1.20 -7.18
C SER A 298 -39.99 -1.89 -8.10
N GLY A 299 -40.09 -3.21 -8.22
CA GLY A 299 -39.11 -4.03 -8.93
C GLY A 299 -38.96 -3.63 -10.39
N SER A 300 -37.74 -3.27 -10.80
CA SER A 300 -37.41 -2.89 -12.18
C SER A 300 -35.97 -3.22 -12.56
N ALA A 301 -35.79 -3.66 -13.82
CA ALA A 301 -34.48 -3.90 -14.43
C ALA A 301 -33.92 -2.65 -15.15
N ALA A 302 -34.63 -1.52 -15.09
CA ALA A 302 -34.25 -0.30 -15.79
C ALA A 302 -33.08 0.46 -15.14
N TYR A 303 -32.91 0.32 -13.83
CA TYR A 303 -31.83 0.99 -13.09
C TYR A 303 -30.47 0.36 -13.40
N ARG A 304 -29.45 1.19 -13.65
CA ARG A 304 -28.06 0.76 -13.89
C ARG A 304 -27.10 1.47 -12.95
N LEU A 305 -25.97 0.81 -12.66
CA LEU A 305 -24.89 1.43 -11.90
C LEU A 305 -24.39 2.69 -12.62
N LEU A 306 -24.11 3.73 -11.83
CA LEU A 306 -23.74 5.07 -12.28
C LEU A 306 -24.81 5.80 -13.10
N ASP A 307 -26.05 5.33 -13.19
CA ASP A 307 -27.12 6.19 -13.67
C ASP A 307 -27.35 7.33 -12.67
N PRO A 308 -27.50 8.59 -13.11
CA PRO A 308 -27.93 9.67 -12.23
C PRO A 308 -29.43 9.53 -11.89
N LEU A 309 -29.74 9.55 -10.60
CA LEU A 309 -31.08 9.48 -10.03
C LEU A 309 -31.40 10.80 -9.33
N ALA A 310 -32.46 11.48 -9.76
CA ALA A 310 -33.00 12.63 -9.06
C ALA A 310 -33.93 12.16 -7.93
N VAL A 311 -33.67 12.62 -6.72
CA VAL A 311 -34.51 12.36 -5.55
C VAL A 311 -35.12 13.66 -5.03
N SER A 312 -36.43 13.66 -4.82
CA SER A 312 -37.20 14.78 -4.25
C SER A 312 -38.15 14.30 -3.16
N GLY A 313 -38.69 15.24 -2.38
CA GLY A 313 -39.65 14.95 -1.30
C GLY A 313 -39.04 14.43 0.01
N ILE A 314 -37.72 14.26 0.11
CA ILE A 314 -37.03 13.64 1.27
C ILE A 314 -36.27 14.65 2.15
N GLY A 315 -36.58 15.94 2.00
CA GLY A 315 -35.96 17.02 2.75
C GLY A 315 -34.83 17.72 2.00
N ARG A 316 -34.66 19.00 2.31
CA ARG A 316 -33.77 19.92 1.58
C ARG A 316 -32.31 19.48 1.51
N CYS A 317 -31.79 18.84 2.56
CA CYS A 317 -30.40 18.39 2.63
C CYS A 317 -30.12 17.14 1.77
N PHE A 318 -31.16 16.41 1.35
CA PHE A 318 -31.02 15.12 0.66
C PHE A 318 -31.58 15.13 -0.77
N ASN A 319 -32.42 16.11 -1.09
CA ASN A 319 -32.93 16.32 -2.44
C ASN A 319 -31.81 16.61 -3.44
N GLY A 320 -32.01 16.23 -4.70
CA GLY A 320 -31.10 16.52 -5.81
C GLY A 320 -30.68 15.26 -6.55
N THR A 321 -29.65 15.37 -7.38
CA THR A 321 -29.21 14.27 -8.26
C THR A 321 -27.99 13.56 -7.70
N ALA A 322 -28.10 12.25 -7.50
CA ALA A 322 -27.03 11.38 -7.03
C ALA A 322 -26.74 10.26 -8.04
N LEU A 323 -25.59 9.60 -7.91
CA LEU A 323 -25.29 8.40 -8.70
C LEU A 323 -25.73 7.14 -7.97
N ILE A 324 -26.31 6.21 -8.73
CA ILE A 324 -26.54 4.85 -8.26
C ILE A 324 -25.20 4.13 -8.11
N THR A 325 -24.82 3.76 -6.89
CA THR A 325 -23.53 3.10 -6.58
C THR A 325 -23.69 1.62 -6.25
N ALA A 326 -24.88 1.19 -5.84
CA ALA A 326 -25.25 -0.21 -5.73
C ALA A 326 -26.71 -0.44 -6.11
N LEU A 327 -27.00 -1.64 -6.57
CA LEU A 327 -28.33 -2.15 -6.89
C LEU A 327 -28.49 -3.51 -6.24
N ARG A 328 -29.59 -3.72 -5.53
CA ARG A 328 -29.98 -5.05 -5.04
C ARG A 328 -31.39 -5.39 -5.51
N GLN A 329 -31.50 -6.48 -6.27
CA GLN A 329 -32.78 -7.01 -6.73
C GLN A 329 -33.19 -8.15 -5.81
N ARG A 330 -34.30 -7.98 -5.09
CA ARG A 330 -34.86 -9.01 -4.19
C ARG A 330 -36.17 -9.51 -4.78
N LEU A 331 -36.19 -10.77 -5.17
CA LEU A 331 -37.37 -11.43 -5.71
C LEU A 331 -37.74 -12.56 -4.76
N THR A 332 -38.93 -12.50 -4.18
CA THR A 332 -39.43 -13.54 -3.27
C THR A 332 -40.87 -13.88 -3.61
N THR A 333 -41.27 -15.12 -3.36
CA THR A 333 -42.67 -15.56 -3.57
C THR A 333 -43.67 -14.76 -2.73
N ARG A 334 -43.26 -14.21 -1.58
CA ARG A 334 -44.12 -13.48 -0.65
C ARG A 334 -44.21 -11.98 -0.92
N HIS A 335 -43.09 -11.35 -1.28
CA HIS A 335 -42.99 -9.88 -1.40
C HIS A 335 -42.83 -9.40 -2.85
N GLY A 336 -42.92 -10.31 -3.83
CA GLY A 336 -42.73 -9.98 -5.24
C GLY A 336 -41.30 -9.54 -5.52
N TRP A 337 -41.16 -8.56 -6.42
CA TRP A 337 -39.89 -7.99 -6.85
C TRP A 337 -39.71 -6.58 -6.26
N ILE A 338 -38.63 -6.39 -5.51
CA ILE A 338 -38.19 -5.12 -4.96
C ILE A 338 -36.80 -4.78 -5.51
N THR A 339 -36.62 -3.52 -5.91
CA THR A 339 -35.30 -2.98 -6.29
C THR A 339 -34.82 -2.01 -5.23
N ASP A 340 -33.73 -2.36 -4.55
CA ASP A 340 -33.01 -1.44 -3.69
C ASP A 340 -31.93 -0.71 -4.48
N VAL A 341 -31.92 0.61 -4.37
CA VAL A 341 -30.96 1.50 -5.01
C VAL A 341 -30.13 2.17 -3.93
N GLN A 342 -28.81 2.03 -3.99
CA GLN A 342 -27.89 2.73 -3.09
C GLN A 342 -27.27 3.95 -3.76
N LEU A 343 -27.16 5.04 -3.01
CA LEU A 343 -26.56 6.31 -3.41
C LEU A 343 -25.34 6.60 -2.54
N GLY A 344 -24.37 7.32 -3.11
CA GLY A 344 -23.12 7.68 -2.41
C GLY A 344 -22.09 6.54 -2.36
N LEU A 345 -20.87 6.84 -1.94
CA LEU A 345 -19.75 5.89 -1.92
C LEU A 345 -19.02 5.98 -0.57
N SER A 346 -18.44 4.89 -0.09
CA SER A 346 -17.61 4.93 1.11
C SER A 346 -16.41 5.88 0.92
N PRO A 347 -16.13 6.78 1.89
CA PRO A 347 -14.97 7.66 1.83
C PRO A 347 -13.64 6.91 2.04
N GLN A 348 -13.67 5.69 2.59
CA GLN A 348 -12.47 4.86 2.74
C GLN A 348 -11.95 4.42 1.36
N SER A 349 -10.65 4.65 1.12
CA SER A 349 -10.00 4.20 -0.11
C SER A 349 -9.92 2.68 -0.14
N PHE A 350 -9.78 2.12 -1.35
CA PHE A 350 -9.51 0.69 -1.46
C PHE A 350 -8.10 0.37 -0.94
N ALA A 351 -7.13 1.25 -1.18
CA ALA A 351 -5.73 1.10 -0.76
C ALA A 351 -5.49 0.98 0.76
N SER A 352 -6.41 1.45 1.61
CA SER A 352 -6.25 1.39 3.07
C SER A 352 -6.61 0.04 3.69
N ARG A 353 -7.04 -0.93 2.87
CA ARG A 353 -7.43 -2.26 3.36
C ARG A 353 -6.20 -3.12 3.69
N PRO A 354 -6.22 -3.86 4.82
CA PRO A 354 -5.06 -4.62 5.27
C PRO A 354 -4.79 -5.90 4.45
N ASP A 355 -5.72 -6.36 3.60
CA ASP A 355 -5.68 -7.66 2.91
C ASP A 355 -5.23 -7.59 1.43
N ILE A 356 -4.84 -6.41 0.95
CA ILE A 356 -4.45 -6.17 -0.44
C ILE A 356 -3.17 -6.95 -0.82
N GLN A 357 -2.15 -6.92 0.03
CA GLN A 357 -0.88 -7.64 -0.15
C GLN A 357 -0.85 -8.93 0.67
N PRO A 358 0.07 -9.88 0.39
CA PRO A 358 0.20 -11.06 1.22
C PRO A 358 0.53 -10.65 2.64
N PRO A 359 0.14 -11.48 3.62
CA PRO A 359 0.64 -11.29 4.96
C PRO A 359 2.19 -11.32 4.95
N PRO A 360 2.82 -10.57 5.86
CA PRO A 360 4.26 -10.63 6.11
C PRO A 360 4.81 -12.04 6.17
N ALA A 361 6.07 -12.22 5.78
CA ALA A 361 6.70 -13.54 5.66
C ALA A 361 5.88 -14.58 4.84
N GLY A 362 5.02 -14.10 3.93
CA GLY A 362 4.12 -14.91 3.12
C GLY A 362 3.05 -15.66 3.93
N GLY A 363 2.84 -15.29 5.21
CA GLY A 363 1.97 -16.02 6.13
C GLY A 363 2.49 -17.41 6.54
N LEU A 364 3.72 -17.76 6.14
CA LEU A 364 4.36 -19.04 6.49
C LEU A 364 4.81 -19.08 7.95
N LEU A 365 5.18 -17.91 8.46
CA LEU A 365 5.51 -17.67 9.85
C LEU A 365 4.98 -16.30 10.23
N ALA A 366 4.89 -16.05 11.54
CA ALA A 366 4.65 -14.71 12.02
C ALA A 366 5.77 -13.80 11.50
N GLY A 367 5.42 -12.79 10.73
CA GLY A 367 6.37 -11.75 10.33
C GLY A 367 6.87 -10.99 11.55
N ILE A 368 8.14 -10.59 11.52
CA ILE A 368 8.71 -9.75 12.56
C ILE A 368 8.64 -8.30 12.07
N ARG A 369 7.80 -7.50 12.75
CA ARG A 369 7.56 -6.10 12.40
C ARG A 369 8.42 -5.18 13.24
N GLY A 370 9.00 -4.16 12.61
CA GLY A 370 9.81 -3.15 13.30
C GLY A 370 11.26 -3.56 13.59
N LEU A 371 11.93 -2.75 14.40
CA LEU A 371 13.36 -2.89 14.73
C LEU A 371 13.58 -3.73 15.98
N HIS A 372 14.65 -4.53 15.98
CA HIS A 372 14.99 -5.49 17.04
C HIS A 372 16.43 -5.31 17.53
N ILE A 373 16.72 -5.75 18.75
CA ILE A 373 18.08 -5.80 19.31
C ILE A 373 18.61 -7.23 19.22
N GLY A 374 19.90 -7.39 18.95
CA GLY A 374 20.59 -8.67 18.95
C GLY A 374 22.05 -8.56 19.35
N LEU A 375 22.70 -9.72 19.51
CA LEU A 375 24.13 -9.84 19.75
C LEU A 375 24.81 -10.47 18.53
N ALA A 376 25.83 -9.82 17.99
CA ALA A 376 26.66 -10.41 16.95
C ALA A 376 27.31 -11.71 17.47
N SER A 377 27.32 -12.77 16.66
CA SER A 377 27.89 -14.07 17.03
C SER A 377 29.35 -14.16 16.62
N ASP A 378 30.03 -15.22 17.07
CA ASP A 378 31.38 -15.55 16.59
C ASP A 378 31.42 -15.67 15.06
N PHE A 379 32.56 -15.31 14.47
CA PHE A 379 32.74 -15.38 13.03
C PHE A 379 32.47 -16.79 12.51
N LYS A 380 31.55 -16.87 11.56
CA LYS A 380 31.36 -18.03 10.71
C LYS A 380 31.40 -17.56 9.28
N LYS A 381 32.08 -18.33 8.43
CA LYS A 381 32.07 -18.08 6.99
C LYS A 381 30.62 -18.14 6.51
N ASP A 382 30.13 -17.06 5.92
CA ASP A 382 28.81 -17.02 5.29
C ASP A 382 28.76 -18.13 4.24
N PRO A 383 27.89 -19.15 4.40
CA PRO A 383 27.81 -20.26 3.46
C PRO A 383 27.43 -19.80 2.04
N ASP A 384 26.76 -18.65 1.92
CA ASP A 384 26.27 -18.12 0.66
C ASP A 384 27.16 -16.99 0.09
N GLY A 385 28.23 -16.61 0.79
CA GLY A 385 29.19 -15.59 0.33
C GLY A 385 28.62 -14.18 0.18
N GLN A 386 27.55 -13.83 0.91
CA GLN A 386 26.83 -12.55 0.79
C GLN A 386 27.28 -11.49 1.79
N PHE A 387 28.45 -11.67 2.40
CA PHE A 387 28.97 -10.79 3.45
C PHE A 387 27.96 -10.60 4.60
N ARG A 388 27.31 -11.69 5.04
CA ARG A 388 26.40 -11.66 6.20
C ARG A 388 27.14 -12.08 7.46
N LEU A 389 26.70 -11.55 8.60
CA LEU A 389 27.11 -12.01 9.93
C LEU A 389 25.96 -12.70 10.65
N GLN A 390 26.27 -13.59 11.59
CA GLN A 390 25.26 -14.19 12.46
C GLN A 390 24.93 -13.24 13.61
N VAL A 391 23.64 -13.07 13.88
CA VAL A 391 23.12 -12.26 14.99
C VAL A 391 22.13 -13.09 15.78
N ARG A 392 22.33 -13.17 17.09
CA ARG A 392 21.39 -13.77 18.02
C ARG A 392 20.43 -12.71 18.54
N LEU A 393 19.14 -12.84 18.24
CA LEU A 393 18.15 -11.83 18.61
C LEU A 393 17.84 -11.90 20.12
N TYR A 394 17.58 -10.74 20.73
CA TYR A 394 17.23 -10.65 22.14
C TYR A 394 15.77 -11.08 22.36
N GLY A 395 15.51 -11.84 23.43
CA GLY A 395 14.17 -12.37 23.74
C GLY A 395 13.99 -13.86 23.43
N ASP A 396 14.86 -14.46 22.60
CA ASP A 396 14.89 -15.90 22.36
C ASP A 396 16.36 -16.38 22.22
N LYS A 397 16.85 -17.10 23.23
CA LYS A 397 18.28 -17.45 23.34
C LYS A 397 18.76 -18.39 22.22
N GLU A 398 17.84 -19.03 21.51
CA GLU A 398 18.13 -19.99 20.44
C GLU A 398 18.04 -19.34 19.03
N LEU A 399 17.41 -18.16 18.90
CA LEU A 399 17.14 -17.56 17.59
C LEU A 399 18.36 -16.79 17.05
N THR A 400 19.14 -17.46 16.21
CA THR A 400 20.27 -16.87 15.47
C THR A 400 19.92 -16.75 13.99
N VAL A 401 20.09 -15.55 13.43
CA VAL A 401 19.80 -15.24 12.02
C VAL A 401 21.06 -14.76 11.30
N TRP A 402 21.15 -15.01 10.00
CA TRP A 402 22.15 -14.36 9.14
C TRP A 402 21.64 -12.99 8.71
N ALA A 403 22.42 -11.94 8.93
CA ALA A 403 22.06 -10.56 8.63
C ALA A 403 23.11 -9.87 7.77
N ARG A 404 22.67 -9.06 6.79
CA ARG A 404 23.57 -8.13 6.06
C ARG A 404 23.90 -6.92 6.94
N LEU A 405 24.98 -6.19 6.63
CA LEU A 405 25.36 -4.98 7.35
C LEU A 405 25.04 -3.72 6.52
N ALA A 406 24.31 -2.77 7.09
CA ALA A 406 24.19 -1.42 6.57
C ALA A 406 25.41 -0.59 7.03
N ALA A 407 26.03 0.15 6.12
CA ALA A 407 27.19 0.99 6.40
C ALA A 407 26.90 2.47 6.04
N PRO A 408 27.51 3.44 6.75
CA PRO A 408 27.36 4.87 6.46
C PRO A 408 27.70 5.27 5.02
N ASP A 409 28.70 4.63 4.43
CA ASP A 409 29.03 4.71 3.01
C ASP A 409 29.36 3.29 2.52
N ALA A 410 28.77 2.90 1.40
CA ALA A 410 28.93 1.57 0.81
C ALA A 410 28.83 1.68 -0.71
N GLY A 411 29.96 2.04 -1.32
CA GLY A 411 30.10 2.12 -2.76
C GLY A 411 30.96 0.98 -3.30
N LYS A 412 31.20 1.02 -4.61
CA LYS A 412 32.05 0.04 -5.26
C LYS A 412 33.50 0.28 -4.83
N ASP A 413 34.05 -0.66 -4.06
CA ASP A 413 35.44 -0.64 -3.57
C ASP A 413 35.80 0.57 -2.69
N HIS A 414 34.80 1.30 -2.18
CA HIS A 414 34.96 2.35 -1.18
C HIS A 414 33.82 2.30 -0.16
N GLY A 415 34.07 2.82 1.03
CA GLY A 415 33.05 2.95 2.05
C GLY A 415 33.59 2.77 3.46
N PHE A 416 32.65 2.73 4.39
CA PHE A 416 32.92 2.60 5.80
C PHE A 416 32.80 1.13 6.22
N VAL A 417 33.93 0.42 6.26
CA VAL A 417 33.97 -1.02 6.50
C VAL A 417 34.31 -1.32 7.96
N PHE A 418 33.29 -1.37 8.81
CA PHE A 418 33.41 -1.70 10.24
C PHE A 418 32.45 -2.83 10.60
N TRP A 419 33.00 -4.04 10.72
CA TRP A 419 32.22 -5.21 11.14
C TRP A 419 32.04 -5.23 12.66
N PRO A 420 30.81 -5.47 13.17
CA PRO A 420 30.59 -5.73 14.58
C PRO A 420 31.41 -6.94 15.06
N GLU A 421 31.91 -6.89 16.29
CA GLU A 421 32.63 -8.00 16.90
C GLU A 421 31.69 -8.99 17.58
N ALA A 422 32.19 -10.20 17.87
CA ALA A 422 31.43 -11.18 18.60
C ALA A 422 31.00 -10.65 19.97
N ASN A 423 29.71 -10.78 20.27
CA ASN A 423 29.00 -10.28 21.44
C ASN A 423 28.76 -8.76 21.47
N ASP A 424 28.99 -8.03 20.38
CA ASP A 424 28.53 -6.66 20.25
C ASP A 424 27.01 -6.60 20.12
N GLU A 425 26.41 -5.63 20.80
CA GLU A 425 24.98 -5.34 20.72
C GLU A 425 24.66 -4.56 19.44
N VAL A 426 23.70 -5.03 18.66
CA VAL A 426 23.34 -4.51 17.33
C VAL A 426 21.84 -4.31 17.17
N VAL A 427 21.45 -3.36 16.33
CA VAL A 427 20.06 -3.14 15.88
C VAL A 427 19.83 -3.87 14.57
N VAL A 428 18.71 -4.59 14.44
CA VAL A 428 18.35 -5.41 13.28
C VAL A 428 16.97 -5.03 12.75
N GLY A 429 16.87 -4.83 11.43
CA GLY A 429 15.61 -4.74 10.69
C GLY A 429 15.42 -5.94 9.74
N PHE A 430 14.19 -6.16 9.28
CA PHE A 430 13.83 -7.29 8.41
C PHE A 430 13.21 -6.80 7.11
N VAL A 431 13.84 -7.13 5.97
CA VAL A 431 13.30 -6.75 4.66
C VAL A 431 11.98 -7.49 4.44
N ASN A 432 10.91 -6.74 4.13
CA ASN A 432 9.56 -7.26 3.99
C ASN A 432 9.05 -8.01 5.23
N GLU A 433 9.52 -7.61 6.42
CA GLU A 433 9.12 -8.21 7.71
C GLU A 433 9.41 -9.73 7.78
N ASP A 434 10.33 -10.24 6.92
CA ASP A 434 10.72 -11.64 6.85
C ASP A 434 11.90 -11.91 7.79
N PRO A 435 11.75 -12.75 8.83
CA PRO A 435 12.81 -13.09 9.78
C PRO A 435 14.09 -13.66 9.14
N ARG A 436 13.98 -14.17 7.91
CA ARG A 436 15.11 -14.74 7.15
C ARG A 436 15.94 -13.67 6.41
N GLN A 437 15.43 -12.43 6.30
CA GLN A 437 16.04 -11.34 5.55
C GLN A 437 16.47 -10.19 6.49
N ALA A 438 17.28 -10.54 7.48
CA ALA A 438 17.77 -9.60 8.47
C ALA A 438 18.84 -8.63 7.92
N VAL A 439 18.85 -7.40 8.42
CA VAL A 439 19.85 -6.36 8.14
C VAL A 439 20.23 -5.69 9.46
N VAL A 440 21.51 -5.73 9.83
CA VAL A 440 22.09 -4.95 10.91
C VAL A 440 22.16 -3.49 10.47
N LEU A 441 21.56 -2.60 11.24
CA LEU A 441 21.54 -1.16 10.98
C LEU A 441 22.67 -0.41 11.69
N GLY A 442 23.25 -1.00 12.74
CA GLY A 442 24.32 -0.40 13.53
C GLY A 442 24.56 -1.14 14.85
N SER A 443 25.54 -0.68 15.64
CA SER A 443 25.91 -1.22 16.96
C SER A 443 25.62 -0.22 18.07
N LEU A 444 25.46 -0.70 19.30
CA LEU A 444 25.09 0.09 20.47
C LEU A 444 26.16 0.03 21.59
N PHE A 445 26.40 1.17 22.24
CA PHE A 445 27.16 1.24 23.49
C PHE A 445 26.27 0.88 24.69
N SER A 446 26.88 0.29 25.73
CA SER A 446 26.18 -0.13 26.96
C SER A 446 27.13 -0.13 28.16
N GLN A 447 26.66 -0.51 29.36
CA GLN A 447 27.54 -0.65 30.53
C GLN A 447 28.62 -1.74 30.35
N LYS A 448 28.37 -2.71 29.47
CA LYS A 448 29.34 -3.75 29.09
C LYS A 448 30.21 -3.29 27.93
N ASN A 449 29.58 -2.79 26.85
CA ASN A 449 30.27 -2.23 25.70
C ASN A 449 30.47 -0.73 25.95
N ARG A 450 31.40 -0.42 26.84
CA ARG A 450 31.58 0.96 27.28
C ARG A 450 32.22 1.79 26.18
N VAL A 451 31.74 3.03 26.07
CA VAL A 451 32.51 4.09 25.42
C VAL A 451 33.85 4.24 26.18
N PRO A 452 34.99 4.45 25.49
CA PRO A 452 36.23 4.84 26.15
C PRO A 452 35.96 5.98 27.14
N PRO A 453 36.45 5.90 28.41
CA PRO A 453 36.07 6.87 29.43
C PRO A 453 36.34 8.33 29.06
N ASP A 454 37.41 8.56 28.29
CA ASP A 454 37.82 9.87 27.78
C ASP A 454 36.97 10.38 26.59
N LEU A 455 36.13 9.52 26.02
CA LEU A 455 35.14 9.84 24.99
C LEU A 455 33.70 9.68 25.48
N ALA A 456 33.51 9.38 26.77
CA ALA A 456 32.19 9.28 27.35
C ALA A 456 31.48 10.64 27.26
N PRO A 457 30.15 10.66 27.13
CA PRO A 457 29.41 11.91 27.04
C PRO A 457 29.70 12.82 28.24
N THR A 458 30.08 14.07 27.95
CA THR A 458 30.23 15.15 28.94
C THR A 458 29.24 16.27 28.61
N GLU A 459 29.15 17.28 29.46
CA GLU A 459 28.31 18.47 29.20
C GLU A 459 28.64 19.12 27.85
N ASN A 460 29.94 19.14 27.49
CA ASN A 460 30.43 19.86 26.33
C ASN A 460 30.84 18.95 25.16
N ASN A 461 31.09 17.65 25.38
CA ASN A 461 31.49 16.66 24.35
C ASN A 461 32.65 17.14 23.45
N LEU A 462 33.71 17.62 24.10
CA LEU A 462 34.88 18.27 23.47
C LEU A 462 35.81 17.29 22.76
N VAL A 463 35.77 16.00 23.13
CA VAL A 463 36.62 14.98 22.51
C VAL A 463 35.76 14.01 21.71
N ARG A 464 36.10 13.82 20.44
CA ARG A 464 35.40 12.92 19.52
C ARG A 464 36.42 12.15 18.71
N GLY A 465 36.06 10.96 18.25
CA GLY A 465 37.00 10.24 17.42
C GLY A 465 36.62 8.81 17.10
N LEU A 466 37.53 8.18 16.36
CA LEU A 466 37.47 6.78 16.03
C LEU A 466 38.48 6.03 16.90
N VAL A 467 37.99 5.04 17.63
CA VAL A 467 38.82 4.17 18.46
C VAL A 467 38.65 2.73 17.99
N THR A 468 39.75 2.11 17.58
CA THR A 468 39.78 0.70 17.18
C THR A 468 39.96 -0.21 18.40
N LYS A 469 39.67 -1.51 18.25
CA LYS A 469 39.83 -2.52 19.31
C LYS A 469 41.21 -2.52 19.98
N LYS A 470 42.27 -2.29 19.20
CA LYS A 470 43.66 -2.24 19.70
C LYS A 470 44.06 -0.86 20.20
N ASN A 471 43.07 -0.01 20.48
CA ASN A 471 43.25 1.34 21.00
C ASN A 471 44.14 2.22 20.09
N ASN A 472 44.09 2.00 18.76
CA ASN A 472 44.52 3.02 17.82
C ASN A 472 43.39 4.04 17.69
N ARG A 473 43.76 5.32 17.73
CA ARG A 473 42.85 6.43 17.93
C ARG A 473 43.11 7.51 16.90
N LEU A 474 42.04 7.98 16.29
CA LEU A 474 41.99 9.26 15.59
C LEU A 474 41.06 10.15 16.39
N LEU A 475 41.61 11.13 17.10
CA LEU A 475 40.87 12.02 17.99
C LEU A 475 40.88 13.46 17.46
N ILE A 476 39.76 14.11 17.69
CA ILE A 476 39.54 15.54 17.54
C ILE A 476 39.27 16.04 18.96
N ILE A 477 40.04 17.02 19.41
CA ILE A 477 39.94 17.61 20.74
C ILE A 477 39.66 19.09 20.55
N ASP A 478 38.47 19.53 20.93
CA ASP A 478 37.99 20.90 20.79
C ASP A 478 37.90 21.59 22.16
N ASP A 479 38.98 21.57 22.95
CA ASP A 479 39.02 22.21 24.28
C ASP A 479 39.32 23.71 24.17
N ASP A 480 40.32 24.25 24.88
CA ASP A 480 40.73 25.66 24.76
C ASP A 480 41.10 26.03 23.30
N LYS A 481 41.78 25.14 22.59
CA LYS A 481 42.02 25.20 21.14
C LYS A 481 41.93 23.80 20.52
N ALA A 482 41.76 23.77 19.21
CA ALA A 482 41.59 22.55 18.45
C ALA A 482 42.88 21.73 18.36
N GLU A 483 42.76 20.42 18.48
CA GLU A 483 43.86 19.48 18.28
C GLU A 483 43.40 18.26 17.47
N LEU A 484 44.30 17.74 16.63
CA LEU A 484 44.12 16.48 15.91
C LEU A 484 45.20 15.50 16.31
N LEU A 485 44.78 14.34 16.80
CA LEU A 485 45.66 13.34 17.36
C LEU A 485 45.45 11.99 16.68
N LEU A 486 46.46 11.53 15.95
CA LEU A 486 46.56 10.14 15.50
C LEU A 486 47.54 9.41 16.41
N LYS A 487 47.03 8.42 17.15
CA LYS A 487 47.82 7.70 18.15
C LYS A 487 47.63 6.21 18.04
N THR A 488 48.73 5.48 18.08
CA THR A 488 48.73 4.02 18.22
C THR A 488 48.83 3.61 19.68
N SER A 489 48.37 2.41 20.03
CA SER A 489 48.56 1.88 21.38
C SER A 489 50.02 1.62 21.76
N ALA A 490 50.91 1.52 20.77
CA ALA A 490 52.34 1.35 20.99
C ALA A 490 53.08 2.66 21.33
N GLY A 491 52.40 3.82 21.30
CA GLY A 491 53.00 5.11 21.66
C GLY A 491 53.46 5.97 20.48
N LYS A 492 53.30 5.50 19.23
CA LYS A 492 53.52 6.32 18.02
C LYS A 492 52.39 7.32 17.87
N GLU A 493 52.75 8.56 17.58
CA GLU A 493 51.83 9.68 17.63
C GLU A 493 52.14 10.72 16.55
N ILE A 494 51.09 11.25 15.93
CA ILE A 494 51.10 12.48 15.16
C ILE A 494 50.09 13.41 15.82
N HIS A 495 50.53 14.59 16.24
CA HIS A 495 49.73 15.54 17.01
C HIS A 495 49.85 16.92 16.39
N LEU A 496 48.74 17.45 15.90
CA LEU A 496 48.60 18.84 15.50
C LEU A 496 47.96 19.55 16.69
N ASN A 497 48.68 20.48 17.30
CA ASN A 497 48.31 21.08 18.57
C ASN A 497 48.35 22.63 18.47
N GLU A 498 47.18 23.25 18.41
CA GLU A 498 47.06 24.70 18.33
C GLU A 498 47.35 25.39 19.68
N ASN A 499 47.24 24.67 20.81
CA ASN A 499 47.62 25.20 22.13
C ASN A 499 49.12 25.47 22.19
N GLU A 500 49.91 24.53 21.66
CA GLU A 500 51.37 24.63 21.61
C GLU A 500 51.89 25.33 20.34
N ASP A 501 51.01 25.63 19.36
CA ASP A 501 51.38 26.14 18.04
C ASP A 501 52.41 25.20 17.36
N SER A 502 52.13 23.90 17.41
CA SER A 502 53.08 22.86 17.02
C SER A 502 52.47 21.68 16.24
N LEU A 503 53.27 21.10 15.37
CA LEU A 503 53.08 19.76 14.79
C LEU A 503 54.18 18.84 15.31
N THR A 504 53.77 17.76 15.98
CA THR A 504 54.69 16.78 16.57
C THR A 504 54.48 15.40 15.96
N ILE A 505 55.58 14.74 15.56
CA ILE A 505 55.61 13.32 15.20
C ILE A 505 56.61 12.63 16.14
N LYS A 506 56.14 11.67 16.93
CA LYS A 506 57.00 10.99 17.91
C LYS A 506 56.72 9.49 18.01
N ASP A 507 57.72 8.75 18.48
CA ASP A 507 57.63 7.33 18.79
C ASP A 507 57.98 7.04 20.26
N GLU A 508 57.84 5.77 20.64
CA GLU A 508 58.13 5.28 21.99
C GLU A 508 59.64 5.15 22.30
N HIS A 509 60.52 5.42 21.34
CA HIS A 509 61.98 5.28 21.46
C HIS A 509 62.70 6.62 21.66
N GLY A 510 61.94 7.71 21.78
CA GLY A 510 62.48 9.05 21.98
C GLY A 510 62.90 9.74 20.68
N ASN A 511 62.48 9.22 19.53
CA ASN A 511 62.61 9.90 18.25
C ASN A 511 61.43 10.88 18.09
N GLU A 512 61.75 12.09 17.65
CA GLU A 512 60.78 13.19 17.63
C GLU A 512 61.10 14.20 16.52
N ILE A 513 60.06 14.64 15.84
CA ILE A 513 60.06 15.76 14.90
C ILE A 513 59.06 16.78 15.43
N VAL A 514 59.52 18.01 15.70
CA VAL A 514 58.67 19.13 16.12
C VAL A 514 58.81 20.27 15.11
N LEU A 515 57.66 20.78 14.65
CA LEU A 515 57.58 22.00 13.86
C LEU A 515 56.77 23.00 14.68
N ASP A 516 57.37 24.13 15.02
CA ASP A 516 56.75 25.19 15.81
C ASP A 516 57.26 26.58 15.36
N LYS A 517 56.87 27.63 16.09
CA LYS A 517 57.32 29.02 15.83
C LYS A 517 58.84 29.22 15.91
N ASP A 518 59.55 28.37 16.65
CA ASP A 518 61.00 28.45 16.85
C ASP A 518 61.77 27.68 15.76
N GLY A 519 61.08 26.84 14.97
CA GLY A 519 61.58 26.25 13.73
C GLY A 519 61.28 24.76 13.61
N ILE A 520 62.23 24.00 13.07
CA ILE A 520 62.13 22.54 12.91
C ILE A 520 63.18 21.87 13.78
N LYS A 521 62.74 20.98 14.67
CA LYS A 521 63.62 20.17 15.53
C LYS A 521 63.53 18.71 15.14
N LEU A 522 64.68 18.11 14.83
CA LEU A 522 64.84 16.67 14.60
C LEU A 522 65.65 16.09 15.75
N LYS A 523 65.07 15.13 16.47
CA LYS A 523 65.71 14.46 17.59
C LYS A 523 65.70 12.94 17.37
N SER A 524 66.87 12.33 17.47
CA SER A 524 67.01 10.87 17.53
C SER A 524 67.30 10.46 18.98
N GLY A 525 66.67 9.38 19.43
CA GLY A 525 67.03 8.73 20.70
C GLY A 525 68.36 7.97 20.63
N LYS A 526 68.88 7.74 19.41
CA LYS A 526 70.17 7.09 19.14
C LYS A 526 70.89 7.85 18.01
N ASP A 527 71.49 7.12 17.07
CA ASP A 527 72.18 7.69 15.92
C ASP A 527 71.20 8.42 15.00
N LEU A 528 71.60 9.58 14.47
CA LEU A 528 70.91 10.31 13.40
C LEU A 528 71.77 10.21 12.15
N THR A 529 71.33 9.42 11.17
CA THR A 529 72.07 9.20 9.92
C THR A 529 71.43 9.96 8.77
N LEU A 530 72.20 10.84 8.12
CA LEU A 530 71.80 11.59 6.92
C LEU A 530 72.68 11.11 5.76
N GLU A 531 72.14 10.29 4.87
CA GLU A 531 72.87 9.71 3.74
C GLU A 531 72.21 10.10 2.40
N ALA A 532 73.02 10.46 1.41
CA ALA A 532 72.56 10.68 0.05
C ALA A 532 73.59 10.17 -0.96
N SER A 533 73.11 9.54 -2.05
CA SER A 533 73.98 9.12 -3.16
C SER A 533 74.46 10.31 -4.03
N GLY A 534 73.82 11.47 -3.88
CA GLY A 534 74.18 12.72 -4.54
C GLY A 534 74.72 13.76 -3.55
N LYS A 535 74.36 15.03 -3.72
CA LYS A 535 74.82 16.12 -2.85
C LYS A 535 73.84 16.33 -1.68
N VAL A 536 74.36 16.39 -0.45
CA VAL A 536 73.65 16.94 0.72
C VAL A 536 74.06 18.42 0.87
N GLU A 537 73.10 19.33 0.84
CA GLU A 537 73.33 20.76 1.11
C GLU A 537 72.61 21.19 2.39
N ILE A 538 73.39 21.65 3.38
CA ILE A 538 72.88 22.28 4.59
C ILE A 538 73.29 23.75 4.53
N LYS A 539 72.31 24.65 4.49
CA LYS A 539 72.50 26.10 4.38
C LYS A 539 71.79 26.81 5.52
N GLY A 540 72.49 27.71 6.19
CA GLY A 540 71.99 28.59 7.24
C GLY A 540 72.90 29.80 7.38
N GLN A 541 72.43 30.86 8.03
CA GLN A 541 73.28 32.02 8.33
C GLN A 541 74.47 31.64 9.24
N SER A 542 74.28 30.64 10.12
CA SER A 542 75.30 29.96 10.90
C SER A 542 75.02 28.45 10.89
N VAL A 543 76.07 27.63 10.87
CA VAL A 543 75.98 26.17 10.99
C VAL A 543 77.03 25.70 12.00
N ASP A 544 76.55 25.21 13.14
CA ASP A 544 77.39 24.68 14.20
C ASP A 544 77.31 23.15 14.21
N LEU A 545 78.47 22.49 14.09
CA LEU A 545 78.62 21.05 14.25
C LEU A 545 79.50 20.82 15.48
N LYS A 546 78.98 20.10 16.47
CA LYS A 546 79.64 19.85 17.76
C LYS A 546 79.99 18.39 17.94
#